data_AF-V5V7P0-F1
#
_entry.id   AF-V5V7P0-F1
#
_cell.length_a   1.000
_cell.length_b   1.000
_cell.length_c   1.000
_cell.angle_alpha   90.00
_cell.angle_beta   90.00
_cell.angle_gamma   90.00
#
_symmetry.space_group_name_H-M   'P 1'
#
loop_
_entity.id
_entity.type
_entity.pdbx_description
1 polymer ?
#
loop_
_entity_poly.entity_id
_entity_poly.type
_entity_poly.pdbx_seq_one_letter_code
_entity_poly.pdbx_strand_id
1 'polypeptide(L)'
;MPRVSLLRATSYDLDHLSASLEELLAPLGGMAAIVQPGDRVLLKPNLLTGARPKQECVTRPELVYCVAKMVQAAGGRPFLGDGPAFGSALGVARSNGYLPYIQELNLPVIEFHGDRYATDNPEFAHLRLSKEAMAADVVINLPKVKSHVQLTLTLGVKNLFGCVPGKMKAWWHMEAGKDADRFGRMLVETARAIAPDLTIMDGIIGHEGNGPSGGTPRPLHVLGASRDVFALDRAFVAILNVDPERIPTQRAATALGYNYELSEIEFPLAQPHELTIRDWQLPQQMMPIDFGAPRVLKSTFKHLYIRWIKEPLTAYSQKA
;
A
#
# COMPACT_ATOMS: atom_id res chain seq x y z
N MET A 1 -12.02 -21.83 0.45
CA MET A 1 -10.71 -21.57 -0.17
C MET A 1 -10.70 -20.14 -0.68
N PRO A 2 -9.66 -19.35 -0.39
CA PRO A 2 -9.52 -18.02 -0.97
C PRO A 2 -9.34 -18.10 -2.50
N ARG A 3 -9.80 -17.09 -3.21
CA ARG A 3 -9.71 -16.99 -4.68
C ARG A 3 -8.80 -15.82 -5.06
N VAL A 4 -7.78 -16.10 -5.87
CA VAL A 4 -6.82 -15.11 -6.36
C VAL A 4 -6.87 -15.10 -7.88
N SER A 5 -7.43 -14.04 -8.45
CA SER A 5 -7.45 -13.81 -9.89
C SER A 5 -6.11 -13.22 -10.33
N LEU A 6 -5.47 -13.80 -11.34
CA LEU A 6 -4.19 -13.36 -11.89
C LEU A 6 -4.30 -13.22 -13.40
N LEU A 7 -3.77 -12.13 -13.95
CA LEU A 7 -3.84 -11.83 -15.38
C LEU A 7 -2.51 -11.25 -15.87
N ARG A 8 -2.14 -11.58 -17.11
CA ARG A 8 -1.05 -10.89 -17.80
C ARG A 8 -1.55 -9.54 -18.32
N ALA A 9 -0.92 -8.46 -17.89
CA ALA A 9 -1.28 -7.10 -18.31
C ALA A 9 -0.02 -6.29 -18.63
N THR A 10 0.04 -5.69 -19.81
CA THR A 10 1.28 -5.09 -20.34
C THR A 10 1.21 -3.57 -20.51
N SER A 11 0.05 -2.95 -20.29
CA SER A 11 -0.20 -1.55 -20.61
C SER A 11 -0.97 -0.83 -19.50
N TYR A 12 -0.67 0.47 -19.34
CA TYR A 12 -1.48 1.40 -18.55
C TYR A 12 -2.34 2.32 -19.42
N ASP A 13 -2.39 2.08 -20.73
CA ASP A 13 -3.37 2.70 -21.60
C ASP A 13 -4.79 2.43 -21.08
N LEU A 14 -5.61 3.47 -20.98
CA LEU A 14 -6.84 3.44 -20.17
C LEU A 14 -7.84 2.40 -20.67
N ASP A 15 -8.00 2.27 -21.99
CA ASP A 15 -8.97 1.33 -22.58
C ASP A 15 -8.53 -0.12 -22.35
N HIS A 16 -7.26 -0.42 -22.64
CA HIS A 16 -6.69 -1.75 -22.39
C HIS A 16 -6.64 -2.10 -20.90
N LEU A 17 -6.31 -1.14 -20.03
CA LEU A 17 -6.26 -1.34 -18.59
C LEU A 17 -7.66 -1.55 -18.02
N SER A 18 -8.67 -0.80 -18.48
CA SER A 18 -10.06 -0.98 -18.07
C SER A 18 -10.54 -2.39 -18.42
N ALA A 19 -10.34 -2.84 -19.67
CA ALA A 19 -10.70 -4.19 -20.09
C ALA A 19 -9.98 -5.28 -19.27
N SER A 20 -8.68 -5.09 -19.01
CA SER A 20 -7.89 -6.01 -18.19
C SER A 20 -8.41 -6.09 -16.75
N LEU A 21 -8.84 -4.96 -16.17
CA LEU A 21 -9.41 -4.91 -14.82
C LEU A 21 -10.81 -5.55 -14.77
N GLU A 22 -11.62 -5.40 -15.81
CA GLU A 22 -12.93 -6.07 -15.92
C GLU A 22 -12.75 -7.59 -15.96
N GLU A 23 -11.85 -8.08 -16.80
CA GLU A 23 -11.50 -9.51 -16.87
C GLU A 23 -10.94 -10.01 -15.54
N LEU A 24 -10.01 -9.26 -14.93
CA LEU A 24 -9.39 -9.60 -13.65
C LEU A 24 -10.43 -9.75 -12.53
N LEU A 25 -11.44 -8.87 -12.48
CA LEU A 25 -12.46 -8.86 -11.44
C LEU A 25 -13.65 -9.77 -11.73
N ALA A 26 -13.88 -10.20 -12.97
CA ALA A 26 -15.01 -11.05 -13.35
C ALA A 26 -15.13 -12.33 -12.49
N PRO A 27 -14.04 -13.10 -12.22
CA PRO A 27 -14.11 -14.27 -11.34
C PRO A 27 -14.44 -13.95 -9.88
N LEU A 28 -14.29 -12.69 -9.45
CA LEU A 28 -14.64 -12.22 -8.11
C LEU A 28 -16.08 -11.66 -8.05
N GLY A 29 -16.83 -11.75 -9.15
CA GLY A 29 -18.18 -11.20 -9.29
C GLY A 29 -18.22 -9.76 -9.81
N GLY A 30 -17.08 -9.22 -10.27
CA GLY A 30 -16.94 -7.83 -10.70
C GLY A 30 -17.01 -6.82 -9.54
N MET A 31 -16.96 -5.52 -9.86
CA MET A 31 -16.98 -4.46 -8.85
C MET A 31 -18.30 -4.42 -8.06
N ALA A 32 -19.43 -4.75 -8.69
CA ALA A 32 -20.75 -4.73 -8.05
C ALA A 32 -20.94 -5.81 -6.96
N ALA A 33 -20.09 -6.84 -6.93
CA ALA A 33 -20.08 -7.82 -5.84
C ALA A 33 -19.35 -7.32 -4.58
N ILE A 34 -18.67 -6.18 -4.68
CA ILE A 34 -17.80 -5.60 -3.65
C ILE A 34 -18.33 -4.26 -3.19
N VAL A 35 -18.87 -3.46 -4.12
CA VAL A 35 -19.39 -2.12 -3.86
C VAL A 35 -20.91 -2.09 -4.11
N GLN A 36 -21.63 -1.57 -3.14
CA GLN A 36 -23.06 -1.28 -3.23
C GLN A 36 -23.32 0.21 -3.52
N PRO A 37 -24.48 0.56 -4.11
CA PRO A 37 -24.86 1.94 -4.31
C PRO A 37 -24.88 2.74 -2.99
N GLY A 38 -24.13 3.85 -2.96
CA GLY A 38 -24.04 4.72 -1.80
C GLY A 38 -22.82 4.48 -0.90
N ASP A 39 -22.14 3.34 -1.02
CA ASP A 39 -20.95 3.02 -0.22
C ASP A 39 -19.88 4.09 -0.35
N ARG A 40 -19.29 4.48 0.78
CA ARG A 40 -18.10 5.32 0.83
C ARG A 40 -16.87 4.42 0.69
N VAL A 41 -16.25 4.46 -0.48
CA VAL A 41 -15.19 3.52 -0.85
C VAL A 41 -13.82 4.18 -0.75
N LEU A 42 -12.98 3.69 0.16
CA LEU A 42 -11.58 4.08 0.20
C LEU A 42 -10.81 3.41 -0.94
N LEU A 43 -10.21 4.22 -1.80
CA LEU A 43 -9.16 3.79 -2.71
C LEU A 43 -7.80 4.08 -2.05
N LYS A 44 -7.08 3.02 -1.69
CA LYS A 44 -5.82 3.07 -0.94
C LYS A 44 -4.62 2.73 -1.83
N PRO A 45 -4.12 3.66 -2.66
CA PRO A 45 -2.90 3.46 -3.42
C PRO A 45 -1.67 3.32 -2.51
N ASN A 46 -0.53 3.03 -3.14
CA ASN A 46 0.77 3.16 -2.52
C ASN A 46 1.46 4.45 -2.98
N LEU A 47 1.33 5.54 -2.21
CA LEU A 47 1.86 6.85 -2.59
C LEU A 47 3.27 7.13 -2.08
N LEU A 48 3.80 6.36 -1.11
CA LEU A 48 5.18 6.40 -0.59
C LEU A 48 5.79 7.80 -0.35
N THR A 49 6.21 8.49 -1.41
CA THR A 49 6.83 9.81 -1.43
C THR A 49 6.49 10.53 -2.75
N GLY A 50 6.73 11.85 -2.81
CA GLY A 50 6.76 12.60 -4.06
C GLY A 50 7.95 12.15 -4.93
N ALA A 51 7.85 10.96 -5.51
CA ALA A 51 8.81 10.44 -6.44
C ALA A 51 8.68 11.15 -7.79
N ARG A 52 9.74 11.12 -8.60
CA ARG A 52 9.57 11.45 -10.02
C ARG A 52 8.72 10.30 -10.61
N PRO A 53 7.63 10.57 -11.35
CA PRO A 53 6.71 9.53 -11.88
C PRO A 53 7.41 8.35 -12.59
N LYS A 54 8.63 8.56 -13.07
CA LYS A 54 9.46 7.59 -13.79
C LYS A 54 10.06 6.47 -12.93
N GLN A 55 9.96 6.52 -11.60
CA GLN A 55 10.58 5.52 -10.73
C GLN A 55 9.70 4.29 -10.43
N GLU A 56 8.41 4.33 -10.80
CA GLU A 56 7.47 3.20 -10.63
C GLU A 56 7.39 2.65 -9.19
N CYS A 57 7.70 3.49 -8.20
CA CYS A 57 7.70 3.15 -6.78
C CYS A 57 6.37 3.47 -6.07
N VAL A 58 5.39 4.00 -6.83
CA VAL A 58 4.02 4.31 -6.38
C VAL A 58 3.02 3.68 -7.34
N THR A 59 1.81 3.37 -6.87
CA THR A 59 0.72 2.88 -7.73
C THR A 59 0.46 3.88 -8.87
N ARG A 60 0.25 3.37 -10.09
CA ARG A 60 0.00 4.24 -11.25
C ARG A 60 -1.35 4.95 -11.16
N PRO A 61 -1.42 6.26 -11.49
CA PRO A 61 -2.68 6.99 -11.46
C PRO A 61 -3.73 6.42 -12.42
N GLU A 62 -3.31 5.86 -13.55
CA GLU A 62 -4.21 5.20 -14.52
C GLU A 62 -4.99 4.05 -13.90
N LEU A 63 -4.33 3.21 -13.10
CA LEU A 63 -4.97 2.09 -12.41
C LEU A 63 -5.99 2.60 -11.38
N VAL A 64 -5.61 3.61 -10.60
CA VAL A 64 -6.52 4.20 -9.61
C VAL A 64 -7.73 4.87 -10.28
N TYR A 65 -7.52 5.53 -11.43
CA TYR A 65 -8.58 6.12 -12.23
C TYR A 65 -9.57 5.06 -12.75
N CYS A 66 -9.08 3.97 -13.36
CA CYS A 66 -9.95 2.90 -13.85
C CYS A 66 -10.75 2.25 -12.71
N VAL A 67 -10.11 1.96 -11.57
CA VAL A 67 -10.79 1.43 -10.39
C VAL A 67 -11.84 2.41 -9.86
N ALA A 68 -11.51 3.70 -9.75
CA ALA A 68 -12.46 4.72 -9.31
C ALA A 68 -13.69 4.81 -10.22
N LYS A 69 -13.51 4.70 -11.55
CA LYS A 69 -14.63 4.65 -12.50
C LYS A 69 -15.50 3.41 -12.29
N MET A 70 -14.90 2.24 -12.07
CA MET A 70 -15.65 1.02 -11.77
C MET A 70 -16.47 1.15 -10.49
N VAL A 71 -15.91 1.78 -9.45
CA VAL A 71 -16.63 2.07 -8.20
C VAL A 71 -17.80 3.03 -8.44
N GLN A 72 -17.59 4.12 -9.18
CA GLN A 72 -18.67 5.07 -9.53
C GLN A 72 -19.76 4.40 -10.37
N ALA A 73 -19.39 3.53 -11.32
CA ALA A 73 -20.33 2.77 -12.14
C ALA A 73 -21.17 1.78 -11.32
N ALA A 74 -20.61 1.22 -10.23
CA ALA A 74 -21.35 0.42 -9.26
C ALA A 74 -22.24 1.27 -8.31
N GLY A 75 -22.22 2.59 -8.43
CA GLY A 75 -22.98 3.52 -7.58
C GLY A 75 -22.28 3.91 -6.27
N GLY A 76 -21.03 3.46 -6.06
CA GLY A 76 -20.22 3.83 -4.91
C GLY A 76 -19.66 5.25 -5.02
N ARG A 77 -19.15 5.75 -3.89
CA ARG A 77 -18.57 7.10 -3.73
C ARG A 77 -17.08 6.95 -3.38
N PRO A 78 -16.20 6.85 -4.38
CA PRO A 78 -14.78 6.66 -4.11
C PRO A 78 -14.16 7.92 -3.51
N PHE A 79 -13.17 7.73 -2.65
CA PHE A 79 -12.22 8.76 -2.25
C PHE A 79 -10.82 8.15 -2.17
N LEU A 80 -9.81 8.96 -2.48
CA LEU A 80 -8.41 8.56 -2.39
C LEU A 80 -7.89 8.88 -0.99
N GLY A 81 -7.19 7.93 -0.36
CA GLY A 81 -6.49 8.18 0.89
C GLY A 81 -5.22 7.34 1.02
N ASP A 82 -4.14 7.93 1.49
CA ASP A 82 -2.92 7.22 1.91
C ASP A 82 -2.19 8.07 2.96
N GLY A 83 -1.35 7.43 3.78
CA GLY A 83 -0.40 8.12 4.62
C GLY A 83 1.03 7.94 4.08
N PRO A 84 1.48 8.79 3.14
CA PRO A 84 2.85 8.71 2.61
C PRO A 84 3.88 8.95 3.73
N ALA A 85 5.13 8.54 3.48
CA ALA A 85 6.23 8.73 4.44
C ALA A 85 6.56 10.22 4.65
N PHE A 86 6.40 11.02 3.60
CA PHE A 86 6.65 12.46 3.60
C PHE A 86 5.61 13.18 2.75
N GLY A 87 5.19 14.37 3.20
CA GLY A 87 4.18 15.19 2.53
C GLY A 87 2.74 14.78 2.87
N SER A 88 1.78 15.48 2.27
CA SER A 88 0.36 15.16 2.36
C SER A 88 -0.06 14.19 1.24
N ALA A 89 -1.14 13.44 1.41
CA ALA A 89 -1.68 12.55 0.39
C ALA A 89 -1.89 13.30 -0.94
N LEU A 90 -2.52 14.47 -0.89
CA LEU A 90 -2.76 15.29 -2.09
C LEU A 90 -1.46 15.79 -2.73
N GLY A 91 -0.50 16.25 -1.91
CA GLY A 91 0.79 16.76 -2.41
C GLY A 91 1.59 15.68 -3.12
N VAL A 92 1.60 14.47 -2.57
CA VAL A 92 2.29 13.31 -3.15
C VAL A 92 1.55 12.81 -4.39
N ALA A 93 0.23 12.68 -4.35
CA ALA A 93 -0.57 12.30 -5.51
C ALA A 93 -0.33 13.27 -6.69
N ARG A 94 -0.37 14.58 -6.44
CA ARG A 94 -0.06 15.62 -7.44
C ARG A 94 1.34 15.45 -8.04
N SER A 95 2.34 15.22 -7.19
CA SER A 95 3.74 15.04 -7.64
C SER A 95 3.92 13.79 -8.51
N ASN A 96 3.03 12.80 -8.38
CA ASN A 96 3.03 11.55 -9.13
C ASN A 96 2.01 11.52 -10.28
N GLY A 97 1.48 12.67 -10.70
CA GLY A 97 0.65 12.77 -11.92
C GLY A 97 -0.83 12.43 -11.74
N TYR A 98 -1.34 12.32 -10.51
CA TYR A 98 -2.75 12.01 -10.27
C TYR A 98 -3.71 13.17 -10.58
N LEU A 99 -3.21 14.41 -10.68
CA LEU A 99 -4.06 15.60 -10.68
C LEU A 99 -5.13 15.62 -11.80
N PRO A 100 -4.82 15.29 -13.07
CA PRO A 100 -5.82 15.28 -14.13
C PRO A 100 -6.97 14.30 -13.84
N TYR A 101 -6.64 13.09 -13.38
CA TYR A 101 -7.61 12.05 -13.06
C TYR A 101 -8.47 12.39 -11.83
N ILE A 102 -7.86 12.99 -10.81
CA ILE A 102 -8.57 13.48 -9.62
C ILE A 102 -9.63 14.51 -10.02
N GLN A 103 -9.26 15.44 -10.90
CA GLN A 103 -10.15 16.51 -11.36
C GLN A 103 -11.28 15.96 -12.24
N GLU A 104 -10.95 15.09 -13.19
CA GLU A 104 -11.93 14.50 -14.10
C GLU A 104 -13.02 13.70 -13.35
N LEU A 105 -12.62 12.92 -12.35
CA LEU A 105 -13.55 12.09 -11.58
C LEU A 105 -14.21 12.82 -10.40
N ASN A 106 -13.84 14.08 -10.15
CA ASN A 106 -14.14 14.79 -8.90
C ASN A 106 -13.80 13.94 -7.65
N LEU A 107 -12.66 13.23 -7.69
CA LEU A 107 -12.26 12.26 -6.67
C LEU A 107 -11.71 12.99 -5.43
N PRO A 108 -12.39 12.93 -4.26
CA PRO A 108 -11.86 13.56 -3.05
C PRO A 108 -10.56 12.89 -2.63
N VAL A 109 -9.55 13.68 -2.25
CA VAL A 109 -8.33 13.19 -1.62
C VAL A 109 -8.38 13.53 -0.13
N ILE A 110 -8.40 12.52 0.72
CA ILE A 110 -8.59 12.67 2.17
C ILE A 110 -7.31 12.32 2.91
N GLU A 111 -6.91 13.22 3.82
CA GLU A 111 -5.79 12.99 4.74
C GLU A 111 -6.23 12.11 5.90
N PHE A 112 -5.36 11.20 6.34
CA PHE A 112 -5.68 10.26 7.41
C PHE A 112 -5.41 10.81 8.81
N HIS A 113 -6.41 10.67 9.69
CA HIS A 113 -6.34 11.04 11.11
C HIS A 113 -6.40 9.80 11.99
N GLY A 114 -5.58 9.78 13.05
CA GLY A 114 -5.44 8.60 13.91
C GLY A 114 -6.48 8.53 15.01
N ASP A 115 -7.06 7.34 15.19
CA ASP A 115 -7.74 6.92 16.42
C ASP A 115 -7.18 5.59 16.94
N ARG A 116 -7.58 5.23 18.15
CA ARG A 116 -7.20 3.98 18.80
C ARG A 116 -8.30 2.92 18.58
N TYR A 117 -7.92 1.81 17.98
CA TYR A 117 -8.80 0.66 17.73
C TYR A 117 -8.28 -0.55 18.48
N ALA A 118 -9.16 -1.30 19.12
CA ALA A 118 -8.81 -2.54 19.79
C ALA A 118 -8.45 -3.62 18.75
N THR A 119 -7.59 -4.56 19.14
CA THR A 119 -7.33 -5.78 18.37
C THR A 119 -7.45 -7.00 19.28
N ASP A 120 -7.64 -8.16 18.67
CA ASP A 120 -7.70 -9.44 19.39
C ASP A 120 -6.30 -9.97 19.75
N ASN A 121 -5.23 -9.28 19.37
CA ASN A 121 -3.86 -9.68 19.66
C ASN A 121 -3.37 -9.02 20.96
N PRO A 122 -3.03 -9.78 22.02
CA PRO A 122 -2.58 -9.20 23.29
C PRO A 122 -1.31 -8.35 23.18
N GLU A 123 -0.39 -8.68 22.27
CA GLU A 123 0.84 -7.90 22.01
C GLU A 123 0.51 -6.52 21.41
N PHE A 124 -0.57 -6.45 20.62
CA PHE A 124 -1.02 -5.25 19.92
C PHE A 124 -2.45 -4.89 20.29
N ALA A 125 -2.81 -5.02 21.57
CA ALA A 125 -4.19 -4.91 22.06
C ALA A 125 -4.91 -3.65 21.58
N HIS A 126 -4.16 -2.60 21.24
CA HIS A 126 -4.68 -1.49 20.46
C HIS A 126 -3.70 -1.03 19.39
N LEU A 127 -4.23 -0.67 18.22
CA LEU A 127 -3.49 -0.03 17.14
C LEU A 127 -4.00 1.39 16.91
N ARG A 128 -3.09 2.28 16.49
CA ARG A 128 -3.46 3.62 16.03
C ARG A 128 -3.64 3.60 14.51
N LEU A 129 -4.90 3.65 14.05
CA LEU A 129 -5.28 3.52 12.64
C LEU A 129 -6.05 4.74 12.16
N SER A 130 -6.17 4.90 10.85
CA SER A 130 -6.93 5.97 10.19
C SER A 130 -8.42 5.82 10.46
N LYS A 131 -9.04 6.88 11.00
CA LYS A 131 -10.49 6.98 11.17
C LYS A 131 -11.22 6.85 9.85
N GLU A 132 -10.66 7.43 8.80
CA GLU A 132 -11.24 7.47 7.46
C GLU A 132 -11.22 6.08 6.81
N ALA A 133 -10.14 5.32 7.01
CA ALA A 133 -10.08 3.93 6.55
C ALA A 133 -11.05 3.04 7.34
N MET A 134 -11.11 3.20 8.67
CA MET A 134 -11.98 2.39 9.54
C MET A 134 -13.47 2.75 9.42
N ALA A 135 -13.80 3.93 8.91
CA ALA A 135 -15.17 4.41 8.70
C ALA A 135 -15.58 4.41 7.22
N ALA A 136 -14.77 3.82 6.34
CA ALA A 136 -15.16 3.51 4.97
C ALA A 136 -16.07 2.28 5.00
N ASP A 137 -17.08 2.25 4.11
CA ASP A 137 -17.96 1.09 3.98
C ASP A 137 -17.25 -0.03 3.23
N VAL A 138 -16.35 0.34 2.29
CA VAL A 138 -15.52 -0.57 1.52
C VAL A 138 -14.09 -0.04 1.44
N VAL A 139 -13.10 -0.90 1.65
CA VAL A 139 -11.67 -0.59 1.49
C VAL A 139 -11.08 -1.36 0.31
N ILE A 140 -10.70 -0.63 -0.74
CA ILE A 140 -9.97 -1.18 -1.89
C ILE A 140 -8.49 -0.80 -1.78
N ASN A 141 -7.65 -1.80 -1.48
CA ASN A 141 -6.20 -1.67 -1.36
C ASN A 141 -5.53 -1.83 -2.73
N LEU A 142 -4.70 -0.86 -3.13
CA LEU A 142 -4.08 -0.80 -4.46
C LEU A 142 -2.55 -0.76 -4.35
N PRO A 143 -1.90 -1.83 -3.84
CA PRO A 143 -0.44 -1.89 -3.69
C PRO A 143 0.32 -1.92 -5.02
N LYS A 144 1.53 -1.34 -5.02
CA LYS A 144 2.55 -1.53 -6.06
C LYS A 144 3.49 -2.66 -5.64
N VAL A 145 3.85 -3.56 -6.56
CA VAL A 145 4.85 -4.62 -6.31
C VAL A 145 6.25 -4.03 -6.21
N LYS A 146 6.89 -4.14 -5.05
CA LYS A 146 8.26 -3.61 -4.85
C LYS A 146 9.13 -4.48 -3.99
N SER A 147 10.44 -4.37 -4.17
CA SER A 147 11.42 -4.78 -3.18
C SER A 147 11.52 -3.75 -2.05
N HIS A 148 12.02 -4.18 -0.89
CA HIS A 148 12.16 -3.32 0.28
C HIS A 148 13.39 -3.69 1.11
N VAL A 149 14.31 -2.74 1.30
CA VAL A 149 15.57 -2.94 2.05
C VAL A 149 15.41 -3.38 3.51
N GLN A 150 14.24 -3.15 4.11
CA GLN A 150 13.95 -3.52 5.52
C GLN A 150 13.01 -4.72 5.69
N LEU A 151 12.23 -5.07 4.65
CA LEU A 151 11.13 -6.04 4.76
C LEU A 151 11.09 -7.03 3.60
N THR A 152 12.12 -7.02 2.77
CA THR A 152 12.27 -7.83 1.56
C THR A 152 11.33 -7.39 0.44
N LEU A 153 10.02 -7.30 0.68
CA LEU A 153 9.01 -6.89 -0.30
C LEU A 153 8.01 -5.86 0.27
N THR A 154 7.37 -5.12 -0.64
CA THR A 154 6.14 -4.36 -0.42
C THR A 154 5.07 -4.92 -1.34
N LEU A 155 4.00 -5.44 -0.74
CA LEU A 155 2.81 -5.99 -1.38
C LEU A 155 1.56 -5.46 -0.66
N GLY A 156 0.45 -6.20 -0.67
CA GLY A 156 -0.84 -5.80 -0.14
C GLY A 156 -0.83 -5.55 1.36
N VAL A 157 -0.32 -6.48 2.16
CA VAL A 157 -0.28 -6.35 3.63
C VAL A 157 0.54 -5.12 4.02
N LYS A 158 1.71 -4.94 3.43
CA LYS A 158 2.58 -3.80 3.75
C LYS A 158 1.99 -2.46 3.32
N ASN A 159 1.21 -2.42 2.23
CA ASN A 159 0.60 -1.18 1.77
C ASN A 159 -0.45 -0.63 2.74
N LEU A 160 -1.13 -1.50 3.49
CA LEU A 160 -2.11 -1.13 4.52
C LEU A 160 -1.47 -0.44 5.72
N PHE A 161 -0.15 -0.56 5.90
CA PHE A 161 0.56 0.28 6.86
C PHE A 161 0.39 1.77 6.57
N GLY A 162 0.08 2.14 5.32
CA GLY A 162 -0.33 3.50 4.95
C GLY A 162 -1.49 4.04 5.79
N CYS A 163 -2.34 3.17 6.33
CA CYS A 163 -3.46 3.52 7.22
C CYS A 163 -3.03 3.81 8.67
N VAL A 164 -1.74 3.66 9.03
CA VAL A 164 -1.20 4.10 10.33
C VAL A 164 -0.77 5.57 10.21
N PRO A 165 -1.46 6.55 10.81
CA PRO A 165 -1.19 7.96 10.53
C PRO A 165 -0.08 8.56 11.38
N GLY A 166 0.60 9.57 10.82
CA GLY A 166 1.51 10.46 11.53
C GLY A 166 2.83 9.84 11.98
N LYS A 167 3.41 10.43 13.05
CA LYS A 167 4.74 10.09 13.61
C LYS A 167 4.86 8.63 14.07
N MET A 168 3.74 7.93 14.22
CA MET A 168 3.69 6.52 14.60
C MET A 168 4.40 5.64 13.56
N LYS A 169 4.31 5.97 12.26
CA LYS A 169 5.07 5.23 11.24
C LYS A 169 6.58 5.29 11.49
N ALA A 170 7.09 6.49 11.75
CA ALA A 170 8.52 6.69 12.00
C ALA A 170 8.98 5.94 13.26
N TRP A 171 8.17 5.96 14.34
CA TRP A 171 8.47 5.20 15.55
C TRP A 171 8.50 3.69 15.31
N TRP A 172 7.52 3.15 14.58
CA TRP A 172 7.52 1.71 14.25
C TRP A 172 8.73 1.31 13.40
N HIS A 173 9.14 2.13 12.44
CA HIS A 173 10.37 1.88 11.69
C HIS A 173 11.61 1.95 12.60
N MET A 174 11.69 2.89 13.54
CA MET A 174 12.80 2.94 14.51
C MET A 174 12.82 1.70 15.42
N GLU A 175 11.65 1.23 15.88
CA GLU A 175 11.55 0.06 16.76
C GLU A 175 11.81 -1.25 16.03
N ALA A 176 11.39 -1.33 14.76
CA ALA A 176 11.66 -2.45 13.89
C ALA A 176 13.16 -2.68 13.66
N GLY A 177 14.00 -1.65 13.86
CA GLY A 177 15.46 -1.79 13.79
C GLY A 177 16.01 -2.73 14.87
N LYS A 178 15.22 -2.98 15.91
CA LYS A 178 15.53 -3.89 17.02
C LYS A 178 14.91 -5.27 16.83
N ASP A 179 13.81 -5.38 16.08
CA ASP A 179 13.07 -6.64 15.84
C ASP A 179 12.20 -6.55 14.57
N ALA A 180 12.65 -7.20 13.49
CA ALA A 180 11.93 -7.25 12.22
C ALA A 180 10.68 -8.14 12.27
N ASP A 181 10.67 -9.17 13.11
CA ASP A 181 9.53 -10.10 13.24
C ASP A 181 8.37 -9.43 13.97
N ARG A 182 8.66 -8.66 15.02
CA ARG A 182 7.65 -7.86 15.71
C ARG A 182 7.01 -6.82 14.79
N PHE A 183 7.81 -6.18 13.95
CA PHE A 183 7.27 -5.27 12.94
C PHE A 183 6.41 -6.01 11.90
N GLY A 184 6.85 -7.18 11.44
CA GLY A 184 6.06 -8.08 10.60
C GLY A 184 4.69 -8.40 11.21
N ARG A 185 4.64 -8.79 12.49
CA ARG A 185 3.39 -9.06 13.22
C ARG A 185 2.49 -7.83 13.29
N MET A 186 3.03 -6.65 13.64
CA MET A 186 2.25 -5.41 13.66
C MET A 186 1.65 -5.06 12.29
N LEU A 187 2.38 -5.31 11.20
CA LEU A 187 1.87 -5.09 9.84
C LEU A 187 0.73 -6.03 9.50
N VAL A 188 0.84 -7.31 9.88
CA VAL A 188 -0.23 -8.29 9.69
C VAL A 188 -1.45 -7.92 10.53
N GLU A 189 -1.27 -7.55 11.80
CA GLU A 189 -2.37 -7.08 12.65
C GLU A 189 -3.03 -5.81 12.11
N THR A 190 -2.25 -4.90 11.52
CA THR A 190 -2.79 -3.73 10.82
C THR A 190 -3.65 -4.16 9.63
N ALA A 191 -3.19 -5.12 8.83
CA ALA A 191 -3.95 -5.63 7.70
C ALA A 191 -5.24 -6.35 8.13
N ARG A 192 -5.20 -7.11 9.23
CA ARG A 192 -6.38 -7.76 9.82
C ARG A 192 -7.38 -6.75 10.37
N ALA A 193 -6.91 -5.70 11.04
CA ALA A 193 -7.77 -4.67 11.60
C ALA A 193 -8.43 -3.81 10.51
N ILE A 194 -7.72 -3.51 9.42
CA ILE A 194 -8.30 -2.80 8.27
C ILE A 194 -9.19 -3.71 7.42
N ALA A 195 -8.85 -5.00 7.30
CA ALA A 195 -9.60 -6.01 6.56
C ALA A 195 -10.10 -5.54 5.17
N PRO A 196 -9.21 -5.25 4.21
CA PRO A 196 -9.64 -4.71 2.92
C PRO A 196 -10.56 -5.69 2.17
N ASP A 197 -11.69 -5.18 1.67
CA ASP A 197 -12.67 -5.96 0.92
C ASP A 197 -12.14 -6.46 -0.44
N LEU A 198 -11.19 -5.71 -1.00
CA LEU A 198 -10.52 -6.02 -2.25
C LEU A 198 -9.09 -5.49 -2.21
N THR A 199 -8.14 -6.32 -2.64
CA THR A 199 -6.79 -5.87 -2.99
C THR A 199 -6.54 -6.10 -4.47
N ILE A 200 -6.11 -5.07 -5.20
CA ILE A 200 -5.67 -5.17 -6.60
C ILE A 200 -4.18 -4.81 -6.67
N MET A 201 -3.36 -5.80 -7.01
CA MET A 201 -1.91 -5.67 -7.09
C MET A 201 -1.49 -5.06 -8.42
N ASP A 202 -0.88 -3.88 -8.34
CA ASP A 202 -0.21 -3.22 -9.47
C ASP A 202 1.20 -3.82 -9.66
N GLY A 203 1.27 -4.85 -10.50
CA GLY A 203 2.50 -5.53 -10.90
C GLY A 203 2.83 -5.38 -12.38
N ILE A 204 2.15 -4.51 -13.15
CA ILE A 204 2.45 -4.35 -14.59
C ILE A 204 3.91 -3.90 -14.74
N ILE A 205 4.29 -2.88 -13.96
CA ILE A 205 5.68 -2.50 -13.71
C ILE A 205 5.88 -2.44 -12.19
N GLY A 206 6.77 -3.28 -11.68
CA GLY A 206 7.22 -3.27 -10.30
C GLY A 206 8.46 -2.41 -10.08
N HIS A 207 8.99 -2.42 -8.86
CA HIS A 207 10.20 -1.68 -8.46
C HIS A 207 11.16 -2.61 -7.70
N GLU A 208 12.24 -3.03 -8.34
CA GLU A 208 13.18 -4.03 -7.81
C GLU A 208 14.50 -3.41 -7.31
N GLY A 209 15.36 -4.21 -6.69
CA GLY A 209 16.66 -3.76 -6.16
C GLY A 209 16.53 -3.03 -4.82
N ASN A 210 17.16 -1.87 -4.68
CA ASN A 210 17.25 -1.15 -3.39
C ASN A 210 16.01 -0.27 -3.08
N GLY A 211 14.81 -0.85 -3.21
CA GLY A 211 13.54 -0.22 -2.82
C GLY A 211 13.46 0.09 -1.31
N PRO A 212 12.48 0.88 -0.83
CA PRO A 212 11.21 1.14 -1.51
C PRO A 212 11.22 2.31 -2.50
N SER A 213 12.28 3.12 -2.52
CA SER A 213 12.42 4.27 -3.45
C SER A 213 13.74 4.30 -4.22
N GLY A 214 14.77 3.56 -3.78
CA GLY A 214 16.11 3.55 -4.39
C GLY A 214 16.34 2.43 -5.40
N GLY A 215 15.27 1.72 -5.79
CA GLY A 215 15.29 0.65 -6.78
C GLY A 215 15.04 1.14 -8.21
N THR A 216 14.78 0.20 -9.11
CA THR A 216 14.58 0.45 -10.53
C THR A 216 13.24 -0.13 -11.02
N PRO A 217 12.55 0.54 -11.96
CA PRO A 217 11.38 -0.02 -12.62
C PRO A 217 11.69 -1.37 -13.26
N ARG A 218 10.79 -2.34 -13.08
CA ARG A 218 10.90 -3.68 -13.63
C ARG A 218 9.57 -4.12 -14.24
N PRO A 219 9.47 -4.33 -15.57
CA PRO A 219 8.27 -4.91 -16.15
C PRO A 219 8.07 -6.34 -15.63
N LEU A 220 6.93 -6.60 -14.99
CA LEU A 220 6.52 -7.96 -14.60
C LEU A 220 5.32 -8.42 -15.42
N HIS A 221 4.53 -7.46 -15.91
CA HIS A 221 3.35 -7.68 -16.74
C HIS A 221 2.25 -8.49 -16.06
N VAL A 222 2.05 -8.27 -14.75
CA VAL A 222 1.05 -9.01 -13.96
C VAL A 222 0.12 -8.05 -13.24
N LEU A 223 -1.18 -8.32 -13.33
CA LEU A 223 -2.17 -7.84 -12.37
C LEU A 223 -2.66 -9.03 -11.55
N GLY A 224 -3.05 -8.76 -10.30
CA GLY A 224 -3.75 -9.73 -9.49
C GLY A 224 -4.79 -9.08 -8.60
N ALA A 225 -5.87 -9.80 -8.31
CA ALA A 225 -6.93 -9.33 -7.44
C ALA A 225 -7.42 -10.44 -6.52
N SER A 226 -7.77 -10.07 -5.30
CA SER A 226 -8.33 -10.99 -4.30
C SER A 226 -9.09 -10.22 -3.23
N ARG A 227 -10.10 -10.88 -2.63
CA ARG A 227 -10.74 -10.43 -1.40
C ARG A 227 -9.99 -10.87 -0.14
N ASP A 228 -8.97 -11.70 -0.31
CA ASP A 228 -8.02 -12.11 0.73
C ASP A 228 -6.62 -11.59 0.38
N VAL A 229 -6.18 -10.57 1.14
CA VAL A 229 -4.88 -9.91 0.95
C VAL A 229 -3.70 -10.85 1.24
N PHE A 230 -3.85 -11.82 2.15
CA PHE A 230 -2.78 -12.75 2.52
C PHE A 230 -2.58 -13.79 1.42
N ALA A 231 -3.67 -14.32 0.86
CA ALA A 231 -3.61 -15.23 -0.29
C ALA A 231 -3.01 -14.53 -1.53
N LEU A 232 -3.36 -13.26 -1.77
CA LEU A 232 -2.78 -12.50 -2.87
C LEU A 232 -1.29 -12.25 -2.69
N ASP A 233 -0.85 -11.85 -1.49
CA ASP A 233 0.57 -11.66 -1.20
C ASP A 233 1.32 -12.99 -1.37
N ARG A 234 0.78 -14.11 -0.90
CA ARG A 234 1.36 -15.46 -1.06
C ARG A 234 1.54 -15.85 -2.54
N ALA A 235 0.55 -15.53 -3.38
CA ALA A 235 0.63 -15.76 -4.83
C ALA A 235 1.73 -14.91 -5.48
N PHE A 236 1.81 -13.62 -5.14
CA PHE A 236 2.85 -12.73 -5.67
C PHE A 236 4.26 -13.11 -5.20
N VAL A 237 4.42 -13.61 -3.97
CA VAL A 237 5.70 -14.15 -3.49
C VAL A 237 6.16 -15.32 -4.35
N ALA A 238 5.24 -16.22 -4.73
CA ALA A 238 5.54 -17.31 -5.65
C ALA A 238 5.88 -16.82 -7.06
N ILE A 239 5.12 -15.86 -7.59
CA ILE A 239 5.39 -15.24 -8.89
C ILE A 239 6.78 -14.60 -8.94
N LEU A 240 7.19 -13.89 -7.88
CA LEU A 240 8.50 -13.25 -7.79
C LEU A 240 9.65 -14.23 -7.47
N ASN A 241 9.33 -15.52 -7.28
CA ASN A 241 10.30 -16.57 -6.94
C ASN A 241 11.14 -16.23 -5.70
N VAL A 242 10.50 -15.67 -4.67
CA VAL A 242 11.13 -15.32 -3.38
C VAL A 242 10.73 -16.34 -2.33
N ASP A 243 11.69 -16.79 -1.53
CA ASP A 243 11.44 -17.64 -0.37
C ASP A 243 10.59 -16.88 0.67
N PRO A 244 9.38 -17.36 1.01
CA PRO A 244 8.48 -16.70 1.97
C PRO A 244 9.12 -16.52 3.36
N GLU A 245 10.02 -17.42 3.78
CA GLU A 245 10.68 -17.33 5.09
C GLU A 245 11.62 -16.12 5.18
N ARG A 246 11.99 -15.50 4.06
CA ARG A 246 12.80 -14.27 4.04
C ARG A 246 11.95 -13.01 4.24
N ILE A 247 10.62 -13.12 4.26
CA ILE A 247 9.71 -11.97 4.27
C ILE A 247 9.03 -11.89 5.65
N PRO A 248 9.32 -10.87 6.47
CA PRO A 248 8.76 -10.78 7.83
C PRO A 248 7.24 -10.81 7.89
N THR A 249 6.55 -10.22 6.90
CA THR A 249 5.08 -10.26 6.85
C THR A 249 4.53 -11.64 6.52
N GLN A 250 5.25 -12.47 5.74
CA GLN A 250 4.85 -13.85 5.46
C GLN A 250 5.03 -14.74 6.69
N ARG A 251 6.20 -14.66 7.34
CA ARG A 251 6.43 -15.37 8.62
C ARG A 251 5.37 -15.02 9.66
N ALA A 252 5.05 -13.73 9.80
CA ALA A 252 4.03 -13.26 10.73
C ALA A 252 2.61 -13.73 10.35
N ALA A 253 2.27 -13.69 9.06
CA ALA A 253 0.98 -14.18 8.57
C ALA A 253 0.82 -15.68 8.85
N THR A 254 1.87 -16.47 8.59
CA THR A 254 1.92 -17.90 8.92
C THR A 254 1.72 -18.16 10.40
N ALA A 255 2.42 -17.43 11.27
CA ALA A 255 2.29 -17.57 12.73
C ALA A 255 0.87 -17.24 13.25
N LEU A 256 0.10 -16.46 12.50
CA LEU A 256 -1.28 -16.07 12.81
C LEU A 256 -2.33 -16.90 12.06
N GLY A 257 -1.93 -17.98 11.37
CA GLY A 257 -2.83 -18.92 10.69
C GLY A 257 -3.21 -18.54 9.26
N TYR A 258 -2.51 -17.59 8.63
CA TYR A 258 -2.69 -17.22 7.21
C TYR A 258 -1.61 -17.87 6.33
N ASN A 259 -1.26 -19.12 6.61
CA ASN A 259 -0.21 -19.91 5.96
C ASN A 259 -0.72 -20.66 4.72
N TYR A 260 -1.28 -19.94 3.74
CA TYR A 260 -1.84 -20.59 2.55
C TYR A 260 -0.77 -21.31 1.75
N GLU A 261 -0.99 -22.60 1.49
CA GLU A 261 -0.31 -23.30 0.41
C GLU A 261 -0.93 -22.92 -0.94
N LEU A 262 -0.13 -22.91 -2.01
CA LEU A 262 -0.65 -22.55 -3.34
C LEU A 262 -1.76 -23.49 -3.78
N SER A 263 -1.75 -24.76 -3.35
CA SER A 263 -2.81 -25.74 -3.63
C SER A 263 -4.13 -25.45 -2.92
N GLU A 264 -4.14 -24.58 -1.91
CA GLU A 264 -5.33 -24.19 -1.15
C GLU A 264 -5.98 -22.91 -1.69
N ILE A 265 -5.36 -22.28 -2.68
CA ILE A 265 -5.81 -21.05 -3.33
C ILE A 265 -6.40 -21.41 -4.70
N GLU A 266 -7.60 -20.90 -4.98
CA GLU A 266 -8.22 -21.02 -6.30
C GLU A 266 -7.67 -19.94 -7.24
N PHE A 267 -7.15 -20.35 -8.41
CA PHE A 267 -6.65 -19.45 -9.46
C PHE A 267 -7.50 -19.59 -10.73
N PRO A 268 -8.54 -18.74 -10.92
CA PRO A 268 -9.53 -18.92 -11.98
C PRO A 268 -9.07 -18.48 -13.38
N LEU A 269 -8.00 -17.69 -13.50
CA LEU A 269 -7.50 -17.16 -14.78
C LEU A 269 -6.12 -17.71 -15.13
N ALA A 270 -5.09 -17.33 -14.38
CA ALA A 270 -3.73 -17.82 -14.55
C ALA A 270 -3.15 -18.35 -13.23
N GLN A 271 -2.30 -19.36 -13.32
CA GLN A 271 -1.57 -19.93 -12.21
C GLN A 271 -0.28 -19.12 -11.94
N PRO A 272 0.20 -19.04 -10.68
CA PRO A 272 1.46 -18.34 -10.36
C PRO A 272 2.68 -18.81 -11.18
N HIS A 273 2.76 -20.10 -11.50
CA HIS A 273 3.89 -20.66 -12.24
C HIS A 273 3.95 -20.21 -13.71
N GLU A 274 2.82 -19.79 -14.29
CA GLU A 274 2.74 -19.27 -15.67
C GLU A 274 3.23 -17.81 -15.77
N LEU A 275 3.30 -17.13 -14.63
CA LEU A 275 3.65 -15.72 -14.50
C LEU A 275 5.01 -15.51 -13.83
N THR A 276 5.75 -16.59 -13.55
CA THR A 276 6.97 -16.56 -12.74
C THR A 276 8.04 -15.63 -13.31
N ILE A 277 8.61 -14.80 -12.43
CA ILE A 277 9.73 -13.89 -12.66
C ILE A 277 10.95 -14.48 -11.98
N ARG A 278 11.86 -15.07 -12.76
CA ARG A 278 12.99 -15.86 -12.22
C ARG A 278 14.18 -15.02 -11.76
N ASP A 279 14.30 -13.82 -12.29
CA ASP A 279 15.44 -12.92 -12.13
C ASP A 279 15.05 -11.62 -11.40
N TRP A 280 14.01 -11.68 -10.56
CA TRP A 280 13.62 -10.58 -9.69
C TRP A 280 14.76 -10.22 -8.73
N GLN A 281 15.13 -8.94 -8.69
CA GLN A 281 16.23 -8.48 -7.86
C GLN A 281 15.76 -8.01 -6.48
N LEU A 282 16.20 -8.71 -5.44
CA LEU A 282 16.10 -8.23 -4.07
C LEU A 282 17.21 -7.21 -3.77
N PRO A 283 17.08 -6.40 -2.69
CA PRO A 283 18.12 -5.47 -2.30
C PRO A 283 19.46 -6.18 -2.06
N GLN A 284 20.55 -5.58 -2.56
CA GLN A 284 21.90 -6.17 -2.42
C GLN A 284 22.36 -6.21 -0.95
N GLN A 285 21.91 -5.23 -0.16
CA GLN A 285 22.13 -5.18 1.28
C GLN A 285 20.80 -4.82 1.96
N MET A 286 20.40 -5.66 2.91
CA MET A 286 19.30 -5.32 3.80
C MET A 286 19.76 -4.20 4.73
N MET A 287 19.02 -3.10 4.75
CA MET A 287 19.29 -2.03 5.70
C MET A 287 18.69 -2.42 7.05
N PRO A 288 19.40 -2.17 8.17
CA PRO A 288 18.77 -2.15 9.49
C PRO A 288 17.52 -1.25 9.43
N ILE A 289 16.46 -1.63 10.13
CA ILE A 289 15.20 -0.90 10.02
C ILE A 289 15.30 0.47 10.74
N ASP A 290 16.31 0.66 11.59
CA ASP A 290 16.67 1.96 12.12
C ASP A 290 17.21 2.89 11.01
N PHE A 291 16.81 4.15 11.04
CA PHE A 291 17.25 5.13 10.04
C PHE A 291 18.68 5.64 10.28
N GLY A 292 19.42 5.07 11.23
CA GLY A 292 20.58 5.71 11.84
C GLY A 292 20.17 7.03 12.51
N ALA A 293 20.49 7.18 13.79
CA ALA A 293 20.28 8.41 14.55
C ALA A 293 20.64 9.76 13.85
N PRO A 294 21.62 9.87 12.91
CA PRO A 294 22.03 11.18 12.40
C PRO A 294 21.03 11.89 11.47
N ARG A 295 20.15 11.17 10.74
CA ARG A 295 19.28 11.80 9.72
C ARG A 295 18.00 12.43 10.30
N VAL A 296 17.42 11.83 11.34
CA VAL A 296 16.22 12.36 12.02
C VAL A 296 16.56 13.62 12.84
N LEU A 297 17.73 13.65 13.47
CA LEU A 297 18.23 14.83 14.18
C LEU A 297 18.41 16.01 13.24
N LYS A 298 18.99 15.81 12.04
CA LYS A 298 19.23 16.89 11.08
C LYS A 298 17.93 17.52 10.54
N SER A 299 16.90 16.70 10.33
CA SER A 299 15.58 17.18 9.87
C SER A 299 14.82 17.92 10.99
N THR A 300 14.88 17.39 12.22
CA THR A 300 14.23 18.00 13.40
C THR A 300 14.89 19.33 13.77
N PHE A 301 16.23 19.40 13.73
CA PHE A 301 16.98 20.64 13.93
C PHE A 301 16.73 21.66 12.82
N LYS A 302 16.60 21.25 11.56
CA LYS A 302 16.27 22.18 10.46
C LYS A 302 14.86 22.77 10.63
N HIS A 303 13.89 21.98 11.10
CA HIS A 303 12.54 22.47 11.43
C HIS A 303 12.54 23.40 12.66
N LEU A 304 13.32 23.09 13.70
CA LEU A 304 13.45 23.96 14.88
C LEU A 304 14.20 25.27 14.56
N TYR A 305 15.24 25.21 13.74
CA TYR A 305 16.02 26.37 13.29
C TYR A 305 15.20 27.33 12.41
N ILE A 306 14.41 26.79 11.47
CA ILE A 306 13.49 27.60 10.63
C ILE A 306 12.43 28.29 11.50
N ARG A 307 11.94 27.61 12.55
CA ARG A 307 10.91 28.14 13.46
C ARG A 307 11.46 29.18 14.46
N TRP A 308 12.75 29.13 14.80
CA TRP A 308 13.36 30.06 15.75
C TRP A 308 13.98 31.32 15.14
N ILE A 309 14.28 31.33 13.83
CA ILE A 309 15.02 32.43 13.19
C ILE A 309 14.17 33.24 12.21
N LYS A 310 13.00 32.74 11.76
CA LYS A 310 12.18 33.41 10.73
C LYS A 310 10.78 33.86 11.15
N GLU A 311 10.37 33.72 12.40
CA GLU A 311 9.17 34.38 12.92
C GLU A 311 9.58 35.51 13.89
N PRO A 312 9.37 36.79 13.53
CA PRO A 312 9.63 37.89 14.46
C PRO A 312 8.68 37.80 15.66
N LEU A 313 9.27 37.86 16.86
CA LEU A 313 8.63 37.90 18.19
C LEU A 313 7.79 39.18 18.42
N THR A 314 6.79 39.44 17.58
CA THR A 314 5.86 40.58 17.77
C THR A 314 4.39 40.20 17.86
N ALA A 315 4.04 38.91 17.91
CA ALA A 315 2.63 38.47 17.98
C ALA A 315 2.10 38.19 19.41
N TYR A 316 2.91 38.39 20.46
CA TYR A 316 2.45 38.24 21.86
C TYR A 316 2.84 39.45 22.71
N SER A 317 2.32 40.62 22.36
CA SER A 317 2.30 41.80 23.21
C SER A 317 1.02 42.60 22.94
N GLN A 318 -0.02 42.30 23.73
CA GLN A 318 -1.08 43.19 24.24
C GLN A 318 -2.14 42.28 24.88
N LYS A 319 -2.06 42.01 26.19
CA LYS A 319 -2.61 42.74 27.36
C LYS A 319 -4.15 42.68 27.46
N ALA A 320 -4.56 42.14 28.63
CA ALA A 320 -5.71 42.48 29.47
C ALA A 320 -7.10 42.52 28.83
#